data_AF-A0A2S2PXU6-F1
#
_entry.id   AF-A0A2S2PXU6-F1
#
_cell.length_a   1.000
_cell.length_b   1.000
_cell.length_c   1.000
_cell.angle_alpha   90.00
_cell.angle_beta   90.00
_cell.angle_gamma   90.00
#
_symmetry.space_group_name_H-M   'P 1'
#
loop_
_entity.id
_entity.type
_entity.pdbx_description
1 polymer ?
#
loop_
_entity_poly.entity_id
_entity_poly.type
_entity_poly.pdbx_seq_one_letter_code
_entity_poly.pdbx_strand_id
1 'polypeptide(L)'
;MGAGPSHGELADNDCLLRLAGELEITIDDPFWDTFLTFSLNPPTSSQDDKVLTDRLKSICDSLVVNNRNTSNFKTLIRLLLEKADFEKLEAEENNILRWQVFNGLFIARYFLKYLVQNSKEIELINQFELQTDGIEVALGDRKEYAVPEDLNETTSFKFLSLLVKIVSELKVMNSTYSIHIESLNCILIMLSIQMYTIQPSSSLITYRIFMENIDSPKLSKALLLRYTEQIKPPPVNGGGIFYGLASNLWNILTLSSNAPDQTNQSPLSSLSISVLLVLINHCTSPPPPNGNPYRTYISSFSENLVAVYQFLGDNQEAPLSEEKTLLLYHLIHCNNGFKTFLLARTDIEVVLIPLLRTIYNTQSSRFQHMYMALIVLLILTEDQLFNKTVHNIILKGATWYQERVVSEISLGGLIILVTTRTAQYNLLKMRDKYLHINCFAALANMSSQFNQLHPYVCQRMLSLYEVLSKTFLRCPNQDMSAIEEALRIVLEVINSCLSNQLIHNPNLVYALLYQRKVFEPLKSHEAFHDVIQNIDMVITFFSAKLEREEELLNSSDVTTMLSRVQHWSLQWPRDLMKKFPDLKFKYVEEEKPEEFFGPYVWSLVNILSGINFESTLYKLN
;
A
#
# COMPACT_ATOMS: atom_id res chain seq x y z
N MET A 1 13.01 -2.75 41.59
CA MET A 1 11.93 -1.85 42.03
C MET A 1 12.50 -0.45 42.09
N GLY A 2 12.21 0.36 41.08
CA GLY A 2 12.44 1.80 41.05
C GLY A 2 11.23 2.37 40.33
N ALA A 3 10.42 3.14 41.05
CA ALA A 3 9.18 3.71 40.53
C ALA A 3 9.54 4.60 39.33
N GLY A 4 8.95 4.30 38.17
CA GLY A 4 8.93 5.25 37.07
C GLY A 4 8.06 6.45 37.45
N PRO A 5 8.27 7.62 36.84
CA PRO A 5 7.66 8.84 37.32
C PRO A 5 6.14 8.78 37.18
N SER A 6 5.45 8.96 38.30
CA SER A 6 4.00 9.06 38.37
C SER A 6 3.52 10.42 37.83
N HIS A 7 2.22 10.55 37.55
CA HIS A 7 1.57 11.52 36.65
C HIS A 7 1.90 13.04 36.75
N GLY A 8 2.76 13.50 37.66
CA GLY A 8 3.24 14.90 37.77
C GLY A 8 4.75 15.13 37.50
N GLU A 9 5.58 14.09 37.41
CA GLU A 9 7.05 14.25 37.56
C GLU A 9 7.84 14.73 36.33
N LEU A 10 7.28 14.70 35.11
CA LEU A 10 7.98 15.16 33.89
C LEU A 10 7.88 16.68 33.66
N ALA A 11 6.74 17.29 34.00
CA ALA A 11 6.55 18.74 33.87
C ALA A 11 7.40 19.51 34.89
N ASP A 12 7.66 18.89 36.06
CA ASP A 12 8.49 19.43 37.13
C ASP A 12 9.95 18.93 37.06
N ASN A 13 10.35 18.30 35.96
CA ASN A 13 11.71 17.77 35.83
C ASN A 13 12.73 18.89 35.62
N ASP A 14 13.65 19.05 36.58
CA ASP A 14 14.67 20.11 36.57
C ASP A 14 15.49 20.17 35.27
N CYS A 15 15.79 19.02 34.65
CA CYS A 15 16.58 19.01 33.43
C CYS A 15 15.77 19.47 32.20
N LEU A 16 14.51 19.05 32.11
CA LEU A 16 13.58 19.51 31.06
C LEU A 16 13.24 20.99 31.22
N LEU A 17 13.05 21.45 32.46
CA LEU A 17 12.85 22.86 32.79
C LEU A 17 14.09 23.69 32.47
N ARG A 18 15.29 23.17 32.72
CA ARG A 18 16.54 23.84 32.33
C ARG A 18 16.67 23.93 30.81
N LEU A 19 16.35 22.85 30.06
CA LEU A 19 16.36 22.87 28.60
C LEU A 19 15.39 23.93 28.04
N ALA A 20 14.18 23.99 28.58
CA ALA A 20 13.12 24.92 28.17
C ALA A 20 13.20 26.31 28.84
N GLY A 21 14.24 26.54 29.65
CA GLY A 21 14.40 27.77 30.44
C GLY A 21 14.90 28.96 29.63
N GLU A 22 15.08 30.09 30.31
CA GLU A 22 15.49 31.37 29.73
C GLU A 22 17.02 31.52 29.57
N LEU A 23 17.79 30.55 30.05
CA LEU A 23 19.26 30.57 29.98
C LEU A 23 19.77 29.73 28.82
N GLU A 24 20.75 30.26 28.11
CA GLU A 24 21.51 29.54 27.09
C GLU A 24 22.34 28.42 27.74
N ILE A 25 22.29 27.23 27.14
CA ILE A 25 23.12 26.08 27.46
C ILE A 25 24.13 25.93 26.32
N THR A 26 25.40 26.21 26.60
CA THR A 26 26.48 26.12 25.61
C THR A 26 26.80 24.67 25.27
N ILE A 27 27.49 24.45 24.15
CA ILE A 27 27.80 23.10 23.66
C ILE A 27 28.71 22.31 24.61
N ASP A 28 29.58 23.00 25.35
CA ASP A 28 30.54 22.41 26.30
C ASP A 28 29.96 22.26 27.73
N ASP A 29 28.68 22.60 27.95
CA ASP A 29 28.06 22.51 29.28
C ASP A 29 27.93 21.04 29.73
N PRO A 30 28.43 20.66 30.93
CA PRO A 30 28.30 19.31 31.49
C PRO A 30 26.84 18.83 31.64
N PHE A 31 25.88 19.76 31.56
CA PHE A 31 24.46 19.46 31.45
C PHE A 31 24.18 18.39 30.41
N TRP A 32 24.78 18.47 29.22
CA TRP A 32 24.45 17.58 28.10
C TRP A 32 24.81 16.11 28.38
N ASP A 33 25.91 15.86 29.09
CA ASP A 33 26.31 14.49 29.43
C ASP A 33 25.35 13.84 30.42
N THR A 34 24.85 14.63 31.39
CA THR A 34 23.86 14.16 32.36
C THR A 34 22.49 14.04 31.71
N PHE A 35 22.10 15.05 30.92
CA PHE A 35 20.81 15.13 30.29
C PHE A 35 20.63 14.01 29.27
N LEU A 36 21.59 13.78 28.38
CA LEU A 36 21.47 12.78 27.31
C LEU A 36 21.65 11.33 27.76
N THR A 37 21.94 11.09 29.05
CA THR A 37 22.08 9.72 29.62
C THR A 37 20.87 9.30 30.46
N PHE A 38 19.74 10.01 30.35
CA PHE A 38 18.50 9.65 31.05
C PHE A 38 17.98 8.26 30.67
N SER A 39 17.28 7.62 31.60
CA SER A 39 16.56 6.35 31.38
C SER A 39 15.05 6.58 31.41
N LEU A 40 14.40 6.45 30.25
CA LEU A 40 12.94 6.41 30.10
C LEU A 40 12.58 5.17 29.30
N ASN A 41 11.37 4.64 29.50
CA ASN A 41 10.80 3.66 28.59
C ASN A 41 10.06 4.41 27.46
N PRO A 42 10.51 4.33 26.20
CA PRO A 42 9.75 4.81 25.05
C PRO A 42 8.32 4.28 25.02
N PRO A 43 7.37 5.04 24.45
CA PRO A 43 5.99 4.59 24.31
C PRO A 43 5.89 3.34 23.45
N THR A 44 4.94 2.47 23.78
CA THR A 44 4.76 1.16 23.11
C THR A 44 3.45 1.06 22.34
N SER A 45 2.64 2.11 22.40
CA SER A 45 1.38 2.24 21.70
C SER A 45 1.11 3.70 21.37
N SER A 46 0.19 3.95 20.43
CA SER A 46 -0.30 5.30 20.14
C SER A 46 -0.89 5.97 21.39
N GLN A 47 -1.52 5.21 22.28
CA GLN A 47 -2.07 5.75 23.54
C GLN A 47 -0.95 6.21 24.49
N ASP A 48 0.12 5.41 24.64
CA ASP A 48 1.27 5.80 25.46
C ASP A 48 1.97 7.05 24.89
N ASP A 49 2.12 7.10 23.56
CA ASP A 49 2.70 8.23 22.86
C ASP A 49 1.87 9.50 23.07
N LYS A 50 0.54 9.39 23.05
CA LYS A 50 -0.38 10.49 23.38
C LYS A 50 -0.17 10.99 24.80
N VAL A 51 -0.17 10.08 25.78
CA VAL A 51 0.02 10.42 27.20
C VAL A 51 1.35 11.13 27.43
N LEU A 52 2.44 10.66 26.80
CA LEU A 52 3.74 11.33 26.91
C LEU A 52 3.72 12.71 26.24
N THR A 53 3.07 12.84 25.08
CA THR A 53 2.90 14.13 24.39
C THR A 53 2.17 15.14 25.28
N ASP A 54 1.07 14.74 25.90
CA ASP A 54 0.28 15.59 26.80
C ASP A 54 1.09 16.04 28.03
N ARG A 55 1.95 15.16 28.56
CA ARG A 55 2.83 15.48 29.70
C ARG A 55 3.94 16.46 29.34
N LEU A 56 4.46 16.42 28.12
CA LEU A 56 5.54 17.29 27.67
C LEU A 56 5.05 18.66 27.18
N LYS A 57 3.73 18.85 27.02
CA LYS A 57 3.15 20.06 26.43
C LYS A 57 3.66 21.37 27.05
N SER A 58 3.63 21.51 28.37
CA SER A 58 4.08 22.73 29.06
C SER A 58 5.59 23.02 28.87
N ILE A 59 6.40 21.97 28.77
CA ILE A 59 7.84 22.09 28.50
C ILE A 59 8.04 22.55 27.05
N CYS A 60 7.33 21.95 26.10
CA CYS A 60 7.39 22.34 24.70
C CYS A 60 6.89 23.78 24.48
N ASP A 61 5.79 24.19 25.11
CA ASP A 61 5.27 25.57 25.08
C ASP A 61 6.38 26.57 25.47
N SER A 62 7.07 26.28 26.59
CA SER A 62 8.16 27.12 27.11
C SER A 62 9.37 27.11 26.17
N LEU A 63 9.75 25.93 25.66
CA LEU A 63 10.89 25.77 24.76
C LEU A 63 10.68 26.50 23.42
N VAL A 64 9.48 26.48 22.84
CA VAL A 64 9.18 27.21 21.58
C VAL A 64 9.43 28.72 21.72
N VAL A 65 9.08 29.28 22.87
CA VAL A 65 9.25 30.72 23.17
C VAL A 65 10.72 31.02 23.44
N ASN A 66 11.36 30.27 24.35
CA ASN A 66 12.69 30.60 24.85
C ASN A 66 13.81 30.23 23.88
N ASN A 67 13.64 29.16 23.09
CA ASN A 67 14.66 28.70 22.13
C ASN A 67 15.04 29.76 21.08
N ARG A 68 14.15 30.73 20.80
CA ARG A 68 14.45 31.87 19.93
C ARG A 68 15.61 32.73 20.45
N ASN A 69 15.79 32.76 21.77
CA ASN A 69 16.84 33.53 22.43
C ASN A 69 17.98 32.60 22.92
N THR A 70 17.64 31.44 23.48
CA THR A 70 18.61 30.55 24.13
C THR A 70 19.30 29.60 23.17
N SER A 71 18.72 29.31 22.00
CA SER A 71 19.23 28.33 21.04
C SER A 71 19.45 26.91 21.60
N ASN A 72 18.84 26.55 22.74
CA ASN A 72 19.07 25.27 23.42
C ASN A 72 18.73 24.05 22.54
N PHE A 73 17.63 24.11 21.77
CA PHE A 73 17.29 23.06 20.82
C PHE A 73 18.30 23.00 19.67
N LYS A 74 18.75 24.15 19.16
CA LYS A 74 19.80 24.19 18.13
C LYS A 74 21.11 23.57 18.64
N THR A 75 21.51 23.86 19.88
CA THR A 75 22.69 23.25 20.51
C THR A 75 22.53 21.73 20.62
N LEU A 76 21.35 21.23 21.00
CA LEU A 76 21.05 19.79 20.97
C LEU A 76 21.23 19.19 19.56
N ILE A 77 20.73 19.84 18.52
CA ILE A 77 20.89 19.37 17.14
C ILE A 77 22.37 19.38 16.72
N ARG A 78 23.13 20.40 17.08
CA ARG A 78 24.59 20.45 16.82
C ARG A 78 25.34 19.33 17.53
N LEU A 79 25.00 19.05 18.78
CA LEU A 79 25.57 17.92 19.53
C LEU A 79 25.25 16.58 18.88
N LEU A 80 24.03 16.40 18.35
CA LEU A 80 23.69 15.20 17.58
C LEU A 80 24.52 15.08 16.32
N LEU A 81 24.72 16.18 15.58
CA LEU A 81 25.57 16.20 14.38
C LEU A 81 27.03 15.84 14.70
N GLU A 82 27.57 16.28 15.84
CA GLU A 82 28.93 15.97 16.27
C GLU A 82 29.08 14.54 16.84
N LYS A 83 28.08 14.06 17.60
CA LYS A 83 28.11 12.74 18.25
C LYS A 83 27.76 11.59 17.30
N ALA A 84 27.07 11.85 16.19
CA ALA A 84 26.66 10.82 15.23
C ALA A 84 27.77 10.38 14.26
N ASP A 85 28.94 10.07 14.82
CA ASP A 85 30.08 9.48 14.12
C ASP A 85 29.86 7.96 13.95
N PHE A 86 29.67 7.50 12.71
CA PHE A 86 29.25 6.12 12.45
C PHE A 86 30.30 5.09 12.84
N GLU A 87 31.60 5.39 12.69
CA GLU A 87 32.66 4.47 13.10
C GLU A 87 32.60 4.26 14.62
N LYS A 88 32.40 5.35 15.37
CA LYS A 88 32.26 5.27 16.83
C LYS A 88 30.95 4.61 17.26
N LEU A 89 29.85 4.86 16.57
CA LEU A 89 28.57 4.22 16.87
C LEU A 89 28.60 2.72 16.58
N GLU A 90 29.35 2.29 15.58
CA GLU A 90 29.51 0.88 15.23
C GLU A 90 30.46 0.11 16.17
N ALA A 91 31.42 0.80 16.81
CA ALA A 91 32.34 0.18 17.75
C ALA A 91 31.63 -0.33 19.03
N GLU A 92 31.92 -1.56 19.47
CA GLU A 92 31.21 -2.25 20.56
C GLU A 92 31.30 -1.54 21.93
N GLU A 93 32.41 -0.85 22.20
CA GLU A 93 32.70 -0.22 23.50
C GLU A 93 31.88 1.07 23.76
N ASN A 94 31.36 1.71 22.71
CA ASN A 94 30.74 3.05 22.78
C ASN A 94 29.23 3.02 23.12
N ASN A 95 28.86 2.28 24.16
CA ASN A 95 27.47 2.17 24.61
C ASN A 95 26.88 3.53 25.03
N ILE A 96 27.67 4.36 25.72
CA ILE A 96 27.23 5.68 26.21
C ILE A 96 26.95 6.62 25.03
N LEU A 97 27.80 6.62 23.99
CA LEU A 97 27.59 7.45 22.81
C LEU A 97 26.30 7.09 22.08
N ARG A 98 26.07 5.78 21.85
CA ARG A 98 24.82 5.29 21.23
C ARG A 98 23.60 5.70 22.03
N TRP A 99 23.69 5.67 23.36
CA TRP A 99 22.65 6.14 24.26
C TRP A 99 22.40 7.64 24.08
N GLN A 100 23.44 8.46 24.13
CA GLN A 100 23.33 9.92 23.99
C GLN A 100 22.69 10.31 22.64
N VAL A 101 23.09 9.64 21.56
CA VAL A 101 22.50 9.86 20.23
C VAL A 101 21.03 9.46 20.21
N PHE A 102 20.69 8.27 20.71
CA PHE A 102 19.29 7.82 20.80
C PHE A 102 18.42 8.80 21.60
N ASN A 103 18.86 9.19 22.80
CA ASN A 103 18.12 10.09 23.67
C ASN A 103 17.97 11.49 23.08
N GLY A 104 19.01 12.02 22.43
CA GLY A 104 18.92 13.31 21.75
C GLY A 104 17.94 13.27 20.58
N LEU A 105 17.94 12.19 19.78
CA LEU A 105 16.94 11.98 18.73
C LEU A 105 15.52 11.87 19.32
N PHE A 106 15.36 11.18 20.44
CA PHE A 106 14.08 11.03 21.13
C PHE A 106 13.53 12.39 21.63
N ILE A 107 14.37 13.21 22.26
CA ILE A 107 13.99 14.56 22.66
C ILE A 107 13.62 15.41 21.43
N ALA A 108 14.44 15.33 20.37
CA ALA A 108 14.18 16.05 19.13
C ALA A 108 12.83 15.63 18.51
N ARG A 109 12.53 14.33 18.45
CA ARG A 109 11.25 13.81 17.96
C ARG A 109 10.06 14.48 18.64
N TYR A 110 10.02 14.52 19.97
CA TYR A 110 8.88 15.08 20.70
C TYR A 110 8.73 16.58 20.53
N PHE A 111 9.84 17.32 20.48
CA PHE A 111 9.78 18.75 20.21
C PHE A 111 9.33 19.04 18.77
N LEU A 112 9.84 18.29 17.79
CA LEU A 112 9.40 18.38 16.39
C LEU A 112 7.94 18.02 16.24
N LYS A 113 7.47 16.97 16.92
CA LYS A 113 6.06 16.58 16.92
C LYS A 113 5.17 17.72 17.41
N TYR A 114 5.56 18.35 18.53
CA TYR A 114 4.84 19.50 19.05
C TYR A 114 4.82 20.67 18.04
N LEU A 115 5.96 21.01 17.43
CA LEU A 115 6.06 22.09 16.44
C LEU A 115 5.21 21.81 15.19
N VAL A 116 5.28 20.60 14.65
CA VAL A 116 4.50 20.19 13.47
C VAL A 116 3.00 20.33 13.71
N GLN A 117 2.53 20.02 14.92
CA GLN A 117 1.12 20.06 15.28
C GLN A 117 0.61 21.47 15.64
N ASN A 118 1.47 22.34 16.16
CA ASN A 118 1.06 23.60 16.78
C ASN A 118 1.61 24.87 16.12
N SER A 119 2.52 24.75 15.14
CA SER A 119 3.20 25.89 14.52
C SER A 119 3.11 25.86 13.00
N LYS A 120 3.34 27.01 12.35
CA LYS A 120 3.52 27.04 10.88
C LYS A 120 4.88 26.46 10.52
N GLU A 121 5.04 25.94 9.30
CA GLU A 121 6.32 25.36 8.86
C GLU A 121 7.48 26.34 9.02
N ILE A 122 7.27 27.62 8.70
CA ILE A 122 8.31 28.64 8.87
C ILE A 122 8.77 28.80 10.32
N GLU A 123 7.84 28.73 11.28
CA GLU A 123 8.17 28.82 12.69
C GLU A 123 8.92 27.57 13.16
N LEU A 124 8.57 26.40 12.62
CA LEU A 124 9.29 25.15 12.86
C LEU A 124 10.74 25.27 12.35
N ILE A 125 10.95 25.70 11.11
CA ILE A 125 12.30 25.82 10.54
C ILE A 125 13.12 26.85 11.32
N ASN A 126 12.52 27.97 11.74
CA ASN A 126 13.19 28.97 12.56
C ASN A 126 13.67 28.45 13.92
N GLN A 127 13.14 27.34 14.45
CA GLN A 127 13.67 26.73 15.69
C GLN A 127 15.05 26.08 15.48
N PHE A 128 15.46 25.81 14.23
CA PHE A 128 16.77 25.26 13.90
C PHE A 128 17.84 26.34 13.61
N GLU A 129 17.45 27.51 13.10
CA GLU A 129 18.38 28.49 12.53
C GLU A 129 18.73 29.63 13.51
N LEU A 130 19.93 30.23 13.37
CA LEU A 130 20.35 31.41 14.14
C LEU A 130 20.05 32.70 13.37
N GLN A 131 19.83 33.81 14.09
CA GLN A 131 19.81 35.15 13.50
C GLN A 131 21.11 35.50 12.72
N THR A 132 22.24 34.89 13.08
CA THR A 132 23.54 35.08 12.44
C THR A 132 23.80 34.18 11.22
N ASP A 133 22.89 33.27 10.86
CA ASP A 133 22.99 32.47 9.63
C ASP A 133 22.69 33.31 8.36
N GLY A 134 22.51 34.64 8.50
CA GLY A 134 22.18 35.56 7.41
C GLY A 134 20.73 35.42 6.91
N ILE A 135 19.98 34.48 7.47
CA ILE A 135 18.59 34.21 7.16
C ILE A 135 17.72 35.04 8.11
N GLU A 136 17.76 36.37 7.99
CA GLU A 136 16.48 37.07 8.04
C GLU A 136 15.72 36.46 6.87
N VAL A 137 14.83 35.49 7.12
CA VAL A 137 13.89 35.11 6.07
C VAL A 137 13.16 36.41 5.77
N ALA A 138 13.50 37.05 4.65
CA ALA A 138 12.94 38.30 4.20
C ALA A 138 11.47 38.05 3.84
N LEU A 139 10.63 37.88 4.87
CA LEU A 139 9.20 37.58 4.78
C LEU A 139 8.38 38.82 5.11
N GLY A 140 8.89 39.99 4.72
CA GLY A 140 8.09 41.19 4.53
C GLY A 140 7.52 41.20 3.11
N ASP A 141 6.20 40.98 3.00
CA ASP A 141 5.34 41.35 1.87
C ASP A 141 5.67 40.92 0.43
N ARG A 142 6.59 39.95 0.20
CA ARG A 142 6.77 39.36 -1.14
C ARG A 142 5.98 38.07 -1.29
N LYS A 143 5.07 38.07 -2.27
CA LYS A 143 4.22 36.94 -2.70
C LYS A 143 4.97 35.78 -3.40
N GLU A 144 6.29 35.71 -3.29
CA GLU A 144 7.08 34.64 -3.89
C GLU A 144 8.05 34.07 -2.87
N TYR A 145 7.99 32.75 -2.72
CA TYR A 145 8.79 31.90 -1.86
C TYR A 145 10.27 31.96 -2.23
N ALA A 146 10.96 33.04 -1.86
CA ALA A 146 12.41 33.12 -1.98
C ALA A 146 13.05 32.30 -0.84
N VAL A 147 13.41 31.07 -1.18
CA VAL A 147 14.15 30.14 -0.32
C VAL A 147 15.65 30.49 -0.37
N PRO A 148 16.42 30.32 0.72
CA PRO A 148 17.83 30.67 0.74
C PRO A 148 18.60 30.03 -0.42
N GLU A 149 19.55 30.78 -1.02
CA GLU A 149 20.35 30.32 -2.17
C GLU A 149 21.12 29.02 -1.86
N ASP A 150 21.46 28.74 -0.59
CA ASP A 150 22.09 27.49 -0.15
C ASP A 150 21.37 26.84 1.05
N LEU A 151 20.19 26.24 0.81
CA LEU A 151 19.50 25.33 1.75
C LEU A 151 20.42 24.26 2.37
N ASN A 152 21.48 23.86 1.66
CA ASN A 152 22.39 22.80 2.08
C ASN A 152 23.26 23.18 3.30
N GLU A 153 23.35 24.45 3.65
CA GLU A 153 24.16 24.91 4.79
C GLU A 153 23.35 25.06 6.09
N THR A 154 22.01 25.01 6.01
CA THR A 154 21.14 25.22 7.17
C THR A 154 21.23 24.07 8.18
N THR A 155 20.96 24.39 9.45
CA THR A 155 21.01 23.38 10.52
C THR A 155 19.87 22.36 10.37
N SER A 156 18.70 22.81 9.92
CA SER A 156 17.55 21.96 9.58
C SER A 156 17.90 20.95 8.49
N PHE A 157 18.53 21.38 7.38
CA PHE A 157 18.97 20.46 6.33
C PHE A 157 20.01 19.47 6.85
N LYS A 158 21.03 19.93 7.59
CA LYS A 158 22.07 19.05 8.16
C LYS A 158 21.47 17.98 9.06
N PHE A 159 20.48 18.34 9.88
CA PHE A 159 19.76 17.37 10.72
C PHE A 159 18.96 16.36 9.91
N LEU A 160 18.14 16.80 8.95
CA LEU A 160 17.37 15.88 8.09
C LEU A 160 18.30 14.97 7.27
N SER A 161 19.40 15.52 6.76
CA SER A 161 20.46 14.78 6.07
C SER A 161 21.10 13.73 7.00
N LEU A 162 21.36 14.08 8.27
CA LEU A 162 21.85 13.12 9.26
C LEU A 162 20.87 11.95 9.47
N LEU A 163 19.57 12.24 9.65
CA LEU A 163 18.56 11.18 9.80
C LEU A 163 18.56 10.22 8.61
N VAL A 164 18.67 10.76 7.39
CA VAL A 164 18.77 9.95 6.18
C VAL A 164 20.05 9.13 6.14
N LYS A 165 21.21 9.71 6.49
CA LYS A 165 22.49 8.99 6.55
C LYS A 165 22.46 7.88 7.59
N ILE A 166 21.81 8.08 8.74
CA ILE A 166 21.59 7.00 9.70
C ILE A 166 20.79 5.87 9.04
N VAL A 167 19.72 6.18 8.31
CA VAL A 167 18.91 5.16 7.62
C VAL A 167 19.64 4.49 6.45
N SER A 168 20.50 5.19 5.73
CA SER A 168 21.12 4.65 4.50
C SER A 168 22.53 4.09 4.67
N GLU A 169 23.30 4.56 5.66
CA GLU A 169 24.73 4.29 5.77
C GLU A 169 25.12 3.61 7.10
N LEU A 170 24.46 3.91 8.23
CA LEU A 170 24.77 3.25 9.51
C LEU A 170 24.33 1.77 9.48
N LYS A 171 25.20 0.84 9.86
CA LYS A 171 24.85 -0.58 9.91
C LYS A 171 23.74 -0.85 10.92
N VAL A 172 22.80 -1.74 10.55
CA VAL A 172 21.75 -2.22 11.45
C VAL A 172 22.33 -3.36 12.28
N MET A 173 22.57 -3.10 13.56
CA MET A 173 23.05 -4.06 14.55
C MET A 173 22.15 -4.00 15.78
N ASN A 174 22.24 -5.00 16.65
CA ASN A 174 21.50 -5.01 17.92
C ASN A 174 21.70 -3.73 18.74
N SER A 175 22.91 -3.16 18.70
CA SER A 175 23.29 -1.94 19.42
C SER A 175 22.84 -0.63 18.76
N THR A 176 22.58 -0.62 17.46
CA THR A 176 22.20 0.58 16.68
C THR A 176 20.73 0.57 16.27
N TYR A 177 20.02 -0.54 16.46
CA TYR A 177 18.63 -0.74 16.04
C TYR A 177 17.69 0.38 16.54
N SER A 178 17.82 0.79 17.81
CA SER A 178 16.98 1.86 18.38
C SER A 178 17.23 3.23 17.76
N ILE A 179 18.48 3.53 17.36
CA ILE A 179 18.83 4.77 16.65
C ILE A 179 18.16 4.82 15.28
N HIS A 180 18.09 3.68 14.58
CA HIS A 180 17.38 3.59 13.29
C HIS A 180 15.89 3.83 13.42
N ILE A 181 15.24 3.21 14.42
CA ILE A 181 13.82 3.41 14.72
C ILE A 181 13.53 4.88 14.99
N GLU A 182 14.32 5.49 15.88
CA GLU A 182 14.09 6.87 16.28
C GLU A 182 14.33 7.86 15.14
N SER A 183 15.32 7.58 14.28
CA SER A 183 15.56 8.38 13.07
C SER A 183 14.39 8.33 12.11
N LEU A 184 13.79 7.15 11.88
CA LEU A 184 12.61 7.01 11.05
C LEU A 184 11.38 7.69 11.66
N ASN A 185 11.22 7.65 13.00
CA ASN A 185 10.15 8.38 13.69
C ASN A 185 10.29 9.89 13.49
N CYS A 186 11.50 10.45 13.62
CA CYS A 186 11.77 11.86 13.33
C CYS A 186 11.43 12.22 11.88
N ILE A 187 11.81 11.38 10.90
CA ILE A 187 11.48 11.58 9.48
C ILE A 187 9.95 11.58 9.28
N LEU A 188 9.23 10.60 9.82
CA LEU A 188 7.77 10.54 9.71
C LEU A 188 7.08 11.74 10.33
N ILE A 189 7.54 12.19 11.49
CA ILE A 189 6.98 13.38 12.15
C ILE A 189 7.18 14.62 11.29
N MET A 190 8.37 14.81 10.74
CA MET A 190 8.64 15.94 9.84
C MET A 190 7.76 15.88 8.59
N LEU A 191 7.61 14.71 7.96
CA LEU A 191 6.75 14.54 6.79
C LEU A 191 5.25 14.74 7.13
N SER A 192 4.82 14.50 8.37
CA SER A 192 3.42 14.64 8.78
C SER A 192 2.91 16.08 8.78
N ILE A 193 3.79 17.07 8.61
CA ILE A 193 3.41 18.48 8.51
C ILE A 193 2.34 18.76 7.47
N GLN A 194 2.27 17.97 6.39
CA GLN A 194 1.25 18.12 5.38
C GLN A 194 -0.18 17.89 5.90
N MET A 195 -0.34 17.17 7.02
CA MET A 195 -1.64 16.92 7.65
C MET A 195 -2.12 18.12 8.49
N TYR A 196 -1.20 19.03 8.83
CA TYR A 196 -1.43 20.17 9.74
C TYR A 196 -1.35 21.53 9.02
N THR A 197 -1.32 21.52 7.69
CA THR A 197 -1.25 22.71 6.83
C THR A 197 -2.22 22.59 5.65
N ILE A 198 -2.64 23.73 5.11
CA ILE A 198 -3.43 23.79 3.86
C ILE A 198 -2.55 24.02 2.62
N GLN A 199 -1.24 24.17 2.84
CA GLN A 199 -0.29 24.35 1.75
C GLN A 199 -0.03 23.01 1.06
N PRO A 200 0.10 22.98 -0.28
CA PRO A 200 0.42 21.76 -0.99
C PRO A 200 1.82 21.26 -0.59
N SER A 201 2.00 19.95 -0.48
CA SER A 201 3.25 19.35 -0.02
C SER A 201 4.47 19.76 -0.86
N SER A 202 4.28 20.05 -2.16
CA SER A 202 5.35 20.58 -3.03
C SER A 202 5.88 21.97 -2.66
N SER A 203 5.10 22.77 -1.92
CA SER A 203 5.49 24.10 -1.44
C SER A 203 6.20 24.06 -0.09
N LEU A 204 6.12 22.95 0.63
CA LEU A 204 6.67 22.81 1.97
C LEU A 204 8.18 22.63 1.93
N ILE A 205 8.92 23.42 2.71
CA ILE A 205 10.39 23.36 2.82
C ILE A 205 10.85 21.95 3.17
N THR A 206 10.16 21.29 4.08
CA THR A 206 10.45 19.92 4.53
C THR A 206 10.42 18.95 3.35
N TYR A 207 9.34 18.97 2.56
CA TYR A 207 9.21 18.11 1.39
C TYR A 207 10.22 18.48 0.30
N ARG A 208 10.50 19.77 0.09
CA ARG A 208 11.55 20.19 -0.84
C ARG A 208 12.92 19.64 -0.46
N ILE A 209 13.29 19.64 0.82
CA ILE A 209 14.54 19.01 1.27
C ILE A 209 14.58 17.51 0.91
N PHE A 210 13.49 16.78 1.16
CA PHE A 210 13.41 15.36 0.81
C PHE A 210 13.36 15.09 -0.70
N MET A 211 12.82 16.00 -1.51
CA MET A 211 12.67 15.81 -2.96
C MET A 211 13.86 16.37 -3.76
N GLU A 212 14.53 17.43 -3.30
CA GLU A 212 15.59 18.15 -4.05
C GLU A 212 17.00 17.86 -3.52
N ASN A 213 17.17 17.79 -2.20
CA ASN A 213 18.49 17.90 -1.57
C ASN A 213 18.98 16.59 -0.94
N ILE A 214 18.09 15.65 -0.67
CA ILE A 214 18.41 14.34 -0.09
C ILE A 214 18.76 13.33 -1.19
N ASP A 215 19.73 12.44 -0.88
CA ASP A 215 20.07 11.28 -1.71
C ASP A 215 18.93 10.25 -1.70
N SER A 216 17.92 10.53 -2.53
CA SER A 216 16.71 9.74 -2.67
C SER A 216 16.97 8.32 -3.16
N PRO A 217 17.92 8.01 -4.07
CA PRO A 217 18.26 6.63 -4.40
C PRO A 217 18.77 5.82 -3.20
N LYS A 218 19.71 6.36 -2.42
CA LYS A 218 20.23 5.65 -1.24
C LYS A 218 19.16 5.42 -0.19
N LEU A 219 18.35 6.44 0.10
CA LEU A 219 17.27 6.34 1.08
C LEU A 219 16.23 5.31 0.62
N SER A 220 15.77 5.38 -0.63
CA SER A 220 14.78 4.44 -1.19
C SER A 220 15.28 3.00 -1.14
N LYS A 221 16.56 2.78 -1.51
CA LYS A 221 17.21 1.47 -1.44
C LYS A 221 17.19 0.92 -0.03
N ALA A 222 17.64 1.72 0.94
CA ALA A 222 17.72 1.30 2.33
C ALA A 222 16.33 0.96 2.90
N LEU A 223 15.31 1.79 2.65
CA LEU A 223 13.95 1.56 3.12
C LEU A 223 13.33 0.29 2.52
N LEU A 224 13.48 0.09 1.20
CA LEU A 224 12.96 -1.09 0.51
C LEU A 224 13.64 -2.37 1.00
N LEU A 225 14.97 -2.37 1.11
CA LEU A 225 15.72 -3.53 1.60
C LEU A 225 15.33 -3.88 3.04
N ARG A 226 15.28 -2.90 3.95
CA ARG A 226 14.85 -3.12 5.35
C ARG A 226 13.44 -3.68 5.44
N TYR A 227 12.55 -3.25 4.55
CA TYR A 227 11.21 -3.78 4.49
C TYR A 227 11.19 -5.24 4.02
N THR A 228 12.00 -5.61 3.04
CA THR A 228 12.10 -7.00 2.56
C THR A 228 12.83 -7.93 3.53
N GLU A 229 13.84 -7.44 4.26
CA GLU A 229 14.68 -8.26 5.15
C GLU A 229 14.02 -8.61 6.47
N GLN A 230 13.02 -7.83 6.92
CA GLN A 230 12.28 -8.05 8.17
C GLN A 230 13.21 -8.26 9.38
N ILE A 231 14.26 -7.43 9.51
CA ILE A 231 15.26 -7.54 10.57
C ILE A 231 14.57 -7.45 11.93
N LYS A 232 14.61 -8.54 12.69
CA LYS A 232 13.94 -8.62 14.00
C LYS A 232 14.65 -7.73 15.03
N PRO A 233 13.91 -7.22 16.03
CA PRO A 233 14.53 -6.55 17.15
C PRO A 233 15.50 -7.48 17.92
N PRO A 234 16.54 -6.92 18.56
CA PRO A 234 17.53 -7.69 19.31
C PRO A 234 16.91 -8.58 20.41
N PRO A 235 17.41 -9.82 20.59
CA PRO A 235 16.86 -10.77 21.57
C PRO A 235 17.09 -10.33 23.02
N VAL A 236 16.10 -10.64 23.86
CA VAL A 236 16.02 -10.29 25.29
C VAL A 236 16.85 -11.27 26.11
N ASN A 237 18.18 -11.18 26.07
CA ASN A 237 19.04 -11.92 26.99
C ASN A 237 19.51 -11.01 28.13
N GLY A 238 18.99 -11.27 29.32
CA GLY A 238 19.30 -10.52 30.54
C GLY A 238 20.78 -10.61 30.92
N GLY A 239 21.33 -9.48 31.36
CA GLY A 239 22.70 -9.44 31.90
C GLY A 239 23.43 -8.11 31.71
N GLY A 240 22.76 -6.97 31.90
CA GLY A 240 23.40 -5.66 31.92
C GLY A 240 22.36 -4.55 31.88
N ILE A 241 22.56 -3.47 32.64
CA ILE A 241 21.66 -2.32 32.67
C ILE A 241 21.44 -1.75 31.24
N PHE A 242 22.48 -1.83 30.41
CA PHE A 242 22.47 -1.44 28.99
C PHE A 242 21.65 -2.37 28.08
N TYR A 243 21.63 -3.68 28.35
CA TYR A 243 20.83 -4.65 27.59
C TYR A 243 19.40 -4.77 28.14
N GLY A 244 19.20 -4.47 29.43
CA GLY A 244 17.92 -4.55 30.14
C GLY A 244 16.83 -3.60 29.63
N LEU A 245 17.22 -2.42 29.11
CA LEU A 245 16.27 -1.45 28.54
C LEU A 245 15.93 -1.75 27.09
N ALA A 246 16.92 -2.10 26.25
CA ALA A 246 16.65 -2.64 24.91
C ALA A 246 15.78 -3.90 24.99
N SER A 247 16.03 -4.75 26.00
CA SER A 247 15.26 -5.97 26.21
C SER A 247 13.84 -5.71 26.73
N ASN A 248 13.64 -4.69 27.58
CA ASN A 248 12.31 -4.30 28.06
C ASN A 248 11.49 -3.54 27.00
N LEU A 249 12.16 -2.78 26.13
CA LEU A 249 11.54 -2.08 25.00
C LEU A 249 10.87 -3.03 24.03
N TRP A 250 11.54 -4.14 23.68
CA TRP A 250 11.01 -5.11 22.73
C TRP A 250 10.00 -6.07 23.34
N ASN A 251 10.18 -6.47 24.62
CA ASN A 251 9.22 -7.31 25.35
C ASN A 251 7.79 -6.74 25.31
N ILE A 252 7.65 -5.41 25.34
CA ILE A 252 6.34 -4.74 25.42
C ILE A 252 5.79 -4.45 24.01
N LEU A 253 6.64 -4.12 23.04
CA LEU A 253 6.24 -3.94 21.63
C LEU A 253 5.74 -5.25 20.97
N THR A 254 6.19 -6.42 21.42
CA THR A 254 5.68 -7.72 20.94
C THR A 254 4.45 -8.23 21.68
N LEU A 255 4.11 -7.67 22.86
CA LEU A 255 2.98 -8.10 23.68
C LEU A 255 1.76 -7.17 23.57
N SER A 256 1.92 -5.92 23.10
CA SER A 256 0.84 -4.94 23.02
C SER A 256 -0.01 -5.02 21.75
N SER A 257 0.37 -5.86 20.77
CA SER A 257 -0.48 -6.18 19.62
C SER A 257 -1.61 -7.14 20.02
N ASN A 258 -2.60 -6.63 20.75
CA ASN A 258 -3.88 -7.33 21.03
C ASN A 258 -4.79 -7.35 19.79
N ALA A 259 -4.24 -7.74 18.64
CA ALA A 259 -4.98 -8.18 17.48
C ALA A 259 -4.57 -9.64 17.23
N PRO A 260 -5.51 -10.61 17.19
CA PRO A 260 -5.15 -11.95 16.78
C PRO A 260 -4.67 -11.87 15.32
N ASP A 261 -3.47 -12.40 15.06
CA ASP A 261 -2.85 -12.67 13.74
C ASP A 261 -1.81 -11.67 13.13
N GLN A 262 -1.24 -10.70 13.85
CA GLN A 262 -0.18 -9.79 13.29
C GLN A 262 1.26 -10.02 13.83
N THR A 263 1.59 -11.21 14.34
CA THR A 263 2.78 -11.44 15.18
C THR A 263 4.09 -11.80 14.43
N ASN A 264 4.40 -11.20 13.28
CA ASN A 264 5.69 -11.48 12.59
C ASN A 264 6.42 -10.29 11.93
N GLN A 265 5.85 -9.08 11.88
CA GLN A 265 6.48 -7.95 11.21
C GLN A 265 7.43 -7.18 12.14
N SER A 266 8.62 -6.82 11.62
CA SER A 266 9.59 -6.01 12.34
C SER A 266 9.15 -4.54 12.44
N PRO A 267 9.22 -3.89 13.62
CA PRO A 267 8.94 -2.46 13.77
C PRO A 267 9.79 -1.57 12.87
N LEU A 268 11.04 -1.96 12.63
CA LEU A 268 11.94 -1.24 11.72
C LEU A 268 11.43 -1.30 10.28
N SER A 269 10.94 -2.47 9.87
CA SER A 269 10.37 -2.68 8.55
C SER A 269 9.06 -1.91 8.38
N SER A 270 8.19 -1.89 9.40
CA SER A 270 6.93 -1.13 9.39
C SER A 270 7.14 0.38 9.25
N LEU A 271 8.13 0.94 9.97
CA LEU A 271 8.50 2.35 9.81
C LEU A 271 9.17 2.62 8.46
N SER A 272 10.00 1.69 7.98
CA SER A 272 10.70 1.85 6.69
C SER A 272 9.72 1.92 5.52
N ILE A 273 8.73 1.02 5.48
CA ILE A 273 7.70 1.06 4.43
C ILE A 273 6.79 2.28 4.57
N SER A 274 6.49 2.72 5.80
CA SER A 274 5.72 3.93 6.06
C SER A 274 6.39 5.17 5.45
N VAL A 275 7.69 5.36 5.72
CA VAL A 275 8.46 6.48 5.14
C VAL A 275 8.50 6.38 3.61
N LEU A 276 8.79 5.18 3.07
CA LEU A 276 8.88 4.97 1.62
C LEU A 276 7.55 5.28 0.92
N LEU A 277 6.42 4.79 1.46
CA LEU A 277 5.10 5.04 0.88
C LEU A 277 4.72 6.52 0.96
N VAL A 278 5.04 7.22 2.05
CA VAL A 278 4.83 8.68 2.12
C VAL A 278 5.64 9.36 1.01
N LEU A 279 6.93 9.08 0.89
CA LEU A 279 7.80 9.73 -0.09
C LEU A 279 7.40 9.43 -1.56
N ILE A 280 6.89 8.23 -1.86
CA ILE A 280 6.42 7.86 -3.22
C ILE A 280 5.11 8.55 -3.62
N ASN A 281 4.22 8.83 -2.67
CA ASN A 281 2.85 9.27 -2.95
C ASN A 281 2.62 10.78 -2.77
N HIS A 282 3.68 11.57 -2.57
CA HIS A 282 3.60 13.03 -2.48
C HIS A 282 4.44 13.69 -3.57
N CYS A 283 4.10 14.92 -3.97
CA CYS A 283 4.83 15.68 -5.00
C CYS A 283 4.91 14.94 -6.36
N THR A 284 3.78 14.42 -6.81
CA THR A 284 3.63 13.49 -7.96
C THR A 284 3.51 14.17 -9.32
N SER A 285 3.05 15.42 -9.40
CA SER A 285 2.85 16.17 -10.66
C SER A 285 3.42 17.60 -10.59
N PRO A 286 4.36 17.99 -11.50
CA PRO A 286 5.78 18.24 -11.19
C PRO A 286 6.01 19.49 -10.29
N PRO A 287 7.15 19.70 -9.57
CA PRO A 287 8.56 19.25 -9.75
C PRO A 287 9.12 18.60 -8.44
N PRO A 288 10.44 18.23 -8.21
CA PRO A 288 11.75 18.66 -8.79
C PRO A 288 12.89 17.58 -8.93
N PRO A 289 13.97 17.76 -9.74
CA PRO A 289 14.10 18.58 -10.94
C PRO A 289 13.40 17.96 -12.17
N ASN A 290 12.77 16.78 -12.09
CA ASN A 290 12.01 16.15 -13.19
C ASN A 290 10.82 15.27 -12.72
N GLY A 291 10.30 15.48 -11.52
CA GLY A 291 9.22 14.67 -10.92
C GLY A 291 9.65 14.06 -9.58
N ASN A 292 8.83 13.18 -9.01
CA ASN A 292 9.15 12.54 -7.74
C ASN A 292 10.39 11.62 -7.87
N PRO A 293 11.50 11.90 -7.18
CA PRO A 293 12.73 11.13 -7.32
C PRO A 293 12.66 9.73 -6.69
N TYR A 294 11.78 9.52 -5.71
CA TYR A 294 11.51 8.21 -5.11
C TYR A 294 10.75 7.30 -6.09
N ARG A 295 9.77 7.83 -6.83
CA ARG A 295 9.14 7.11 -7.95
C ARG A 295 10.15 6.79 -9.06
N THR A 296 11.10 7.68 -9.31
CA THR A 296 12.20 7.46 -10.28
C THR A 296 13.16 6.36 -9.84
N TYR A 297 13.43 6.25 -8.54
CA TYR A 297 14.18 5.11 -8.01
C TYR A 297 13.40 3.81 -8.18
N ILE A 298 12.11 3.79 -7.80
CA ILE A 298 11.27 2.59 -7.95
C ILE A 298 11.21 2.14 -9.41
N SER A 299 11.10 3.07 -10.38
CA SER A 299 11.04 2.73 -11.81
C SER A 299 12.32 2.11 -12.36
N SER A 300 13.48 2.48 -11.81
CA SER A 300 14.81 1.99 -12.23
C SER A 300 15.35 0.83 -11.38
N PHE A 301 14.65 0.47 -10.30
CA PHE A 301 15.03 -0.62 -9.40
C PHE A 301 15.13 -1.96 -10.14
N SER A 302 16.26 -2.64 -10.04
CA SER A 302 16.51 -3.93 -10.73
C SER A 302 17.22 -4.96 -9.87
N GLU A 303 17.64 -4.58 -8.66
CA GLU A 303 18.31 -5.48 -7.73
C GLU A 303 17.28 -6.34 -6.97
N ASN A 304 17.65 -7.54 -6.52
CA ASN A 304 16.86 -8.35 -5.58
C ASN A 304 15.37 -8.60 -5.95
N LEU A 305 14.99 -8.54 -7.23
CA LEU A 305 13.59 -8.69 -7.67
C LEU A 305 12.96 -10.01 -7.21
N VAL A 306 13.74 -11.09 -7.17
CA VAL A 306 13.29 -12.41 -6.68
C VAL A 306 12.97 -12.37 -5.19
N ALA A 307 13.83 -11.73 -4.38
CA ALA A 307 13.61 -11.60 -2.94
C ALA A 307 12.38 -10.73 -2.64
N VAL A 308 12.21 -9.62 -3.37
CA VAL A 308 11.00 -8.78 -3.29
C VAL A 308 9.75 -9.58 -3.64
N TYR A 309 9.78 -10.36 -4.72
CA TYR A 309 8.66 -11.21 -5.14
C TYR A 309 8.31 -12.29 -4.11
N GLN A 310 9.30 -12.99 -3.57
CA GLN A 310 9.10 -13.98 -2.52
C GLN A 310 8.55 -13.34 -1.25
N PHE A 311 9.05 -12.16 -0.87
CA PHE A 311 8.56 -11.41 0.27
C PHE A 311 7.10 -10.96 0.08
N LEU A 312 6.72 -10.52 -1.12
CA LEU A 312 5.34 -10.12 -1.41
C LEU A 312 4.35 -11.29 -1.26
N GLY A 313 4.77 -12.53 -1.55
CA GLY A 313 3.95 -13.74 -1.43
C GLY A 313 4.38 -14.71 -0.32
N ASP A 314 5.04 -14.22 0.73
CA ASP A 314 5.59 -15.03 1.83
C ASP A 314 4.53 -15.85 2.58
N ASN A 315 3.29 -15.35 2.65
CA ASN A 315 2.17 -16.01 3.29
C ASN A 315 0.97 -16.17 2.34
N GLN A 316 0.91 -17.30 1.64
CA GLN A 316 -0.20 -17.65 0.73
C GLN A 316 -1.53 -17.98 1.43
N GLU A 317 -1.49 -18.20 2.74
CA GLU A 317 -2.69 -18.53 3.52
C GLU A 317 -3.45 -17.28 3.98
N ALA A 318 -2.79 -16.13 4.01
CA ALA A 318 -3.37 -14.85 4.40
C ALA A 318 -3.66 -13.95 3.18
N PRO A 319 -4.58 -12.98 3.31
CA PRO A 319 -4.67 -11.86 2.38
C PRO A 319 -3.36 -11.07 2.33
N LEU A 320 -3.07 -10.47 1.17
CA LEU A 320 -1.96 -9.53 1.04
C LEU A 320 -2.22 -8.30 1.91
N SER A 321 -1.26 -7.88 2.73
CA SER A 321 -1.41 -6.69 3.58
C SER A 321 -1.50 -5.40 2.76
N GLU A 322 -2.00 -4.33 3.38
CA GLU A 322 -2.26 -3.05 2.71
C GLU A 322 -0.96 -2.43 2.16
N GLU A 323 0.08 -2.42 2.97
CA GLU A 323 1.42 -1.94 2.62
C GLU A 323 2.06 -2.75 1.48
N LYS A 324 1.89 -4.08 1.46
CA LYS A 324 2.39 -4.95 0.37
C LYS A 324 1.61 -4.73 -0.92
N THR A 325 0.31 -4.49 -0.82
CA THR A 325 -0.55 -4.22 -1.98
C THR A 325 -0.18 -2.89 -2.63
N LEU A 326 0.04 -1.84 -1.83
CA LEU A 326 0.52 -0.54 -2.31
C LEU A 326 1.91 -0.63 -2.93
N LEU A 327 2.84 -1.33 -2.27
CA LEU A 327 4.18 -1.52 -2.83
C LEU A 327 4.13 -2.28 -4.16
N LEU A 328 3.34 -3.35 -4.24
CA LEU A 328 3.14 -4.12 -5.48
C LEU A 328 2.56 -3.23 -6.59
N TYR A 329 1.56 -2.40 -6.30
CA TYR A 329 1.02 -1.43 -7.24
C TYR A 329 2.12 -0.50 -7.78
N HIS A 330 2.92 0.12 -6.91
CA HIS A 330 3.98 1.04 -7.33
C HIS A 330 5.06 0.32 -8.15
N LEU A 331 5.43 -0.91 -7.79
CA LEU A 331 6.39 -1.71 -8.55
C LEU A 331 5.86 -2.06 -9.94
N ILE A 332 4.62 -2.51 -10.11
CA ILE A 332 4.12 -2.88 -11.43
C ILE A 332 3.74 -1.68 -12.30
N HIS A 333 3.35 -0.56 -11.67
CA HIS A 333 2.94 0.65 -12.38
C HIS A 333 4.15 1.48 -12.83
N CYS A 334 5.11 1.70 -11.93
CA CYS A 334 6.26 2.56 -12.20
C CYS A 334 7.45 1.80 -12.82
N ASN A 335 7.60 0.51 -12.55
CA ASN A 335 8.77 -0.27 -12.98
C ASN A 335 8.42 -1.33 -14.02
N ASN A 336 8.65 -0.98 -15.28
CA ASN A 336 8.41 -1.90 -16.40
C ASN A 336 9.29 -3.17 -16.35
N GLY A 337 10.48 -3.07 -15.75
CA GLY A 337 11.37 -4.22 -15.53
C GLY A 337 10.77 -5.22 -14.54
N PHE A 338 10.29 -4.76 -13.39
CA PHE A 338 9.59 -5.59 -12.42
C PHE A 338 8.26 -6.13 -12.96
N LYS A 339 7.47 -5.32 -13.69
CA LYS A 339 6.25 -5.79 -14.38
C LYS A 339 6.56 -6.95 -15.31
N THR A 340 7.57 -6.80 -16.18
CA THR A 340 7.98 -7.86 -17.13
C THR A 340 8.48 -9.10 -16.39
N PHE A 341 9.29 -8.92 -15.33
CA PHE A 341 9.77 -10.00 -14.48
C PHE A 341 8.61 -10.78 -13.85
N LEU A 342 7.62 -10.08 -13.28
CA LEU A 342 6.47 -10.67 -12.63
C LEU A 342 5.60 -11.46 -13.62
N LEU A 343 5.30 -10.89 -14.79
CA LEU A 343 4.49 -11.53 -15.84
C LEU A 343 5.16 -12.78 -16.44
N ALA A 344 6.49 -12.86 -16.37
CA ALA A 344 7.25 -14.02 -16.85
C ALA A 344 7.37 -15.16 -15.81
N ARG A 345 6.85 -14.99 -14.58
CA ARG A 345 6.93 -16.02 -13.52
C ARG A 345 6.01 -17.20 -13.80
N THR A 346 6.52 -18.40 -13.58
CA THR A 346 5.74 -19.65 -13.66
C THR A 346 4.99 -19.99 -12.38
N ASP A 347 5.39 -19.38 -11.26
CA ASP A 347 4.87 -19.57 -9.90
C ASP A 347 4.06 -18.37 -9.41
N ILE A 348 3.52 -17.56 -10.33
CA ILE A 348 2.83 -16.29 -10.05
C ILE A 348 1.67 -16.41 -9.03
N GLU A 349 1.13 -17.62 -8.81
CA GLU A 349 0.20 -17.93 -7.72
C GLU A 349 0.69 -17.53 -6.33
N VAL A 350 2.01 -17.49 -6.11
CA VAL A 350 2.64 -17.03 -4.86
C VAL A 350 2.15 -15.64 -4.45
N VAL A 351 1.97 -14.73 -5.42
CA VAL A 351 1.47 -13.36 -5.17
C VAL A 351 -0.03 -13.26 -5.49
N LEU A 352 -0.51 -13.95 -6.52
CA LEU A 352 -1.91 -13.86 -6.92
C LEU A 352 -2.89 -14.48 -5.92
N ILE A 353 -2.54 -15.57 -5.22
CA ILE A 353 -3.45 -16.16 -4.23
C ILE A 353 -3.70 -15.19 -3.06
N PRO A 354 -2.67 -14.60 -2.42
CA PRO A 354 -2.86 -13.53 -1.43
C PRO A 354 -3.68 -12.35 -1.96
N LEU A 355 -3.43 -11.91 -3.19
CA LEU A 355 -4.16 -10.80 -3.83
C LEU A 355 -5.65 -11.14 -4.01
N LEU A 356 -5.96 -12.35 -4.47
CA LEU A 356 -7.33 -12.82 -4.65
C LEU A 356 -8.05 -13.00 -3.31
N ARG A 357 -7.35 -13.46 -2.27
CA ARG A 357 -7.87 -13.49 -0.89
C ARG A 357 -8.19 -12.09 -0.40
N THR A 358 -7.37 -11.08 -0.72
CA THR A 358 -7.66 -9.67 -0.41
C THR A 358 -8.96 -9.23 -1.06
N ILE A 359 -9.13 -9.44 -2.37
CA ILE A 359 -10.36 -9.09 -3.10
C ILE A 359 -11.58 -9.85 -2.56
N TYR A 360 -11.39 -11.10 -2.12
CA TYR A 360 -12.47 -11.94 -1.62
C TYR A 360 -12.92 -11.60 -0.18
N ASN A 361 -11.98 -11.22 0.70
CA ASN A 361 -12.24 -11.05 2.13
C ASN A 361 -12.65 -9.63 2.55
N THR A 362 -12.67 -8.64 1.65
CA THR A 362 -12.91 -7.26 2.07
C THR A 362 -14.30 -7.08 2.66
N GLN A 363 -14.33 -6.67 3.92
CA GLN A 363 -15.52 -6.18 4.61
C GLN A 363 -15.81 -4.73 4.20
N SER A 364 -17.01 -4.25 4.47
CA SER A 364 -17.47 -2.92 4.08
C SER A 364 -16.71 -1.73 4.72
N SER A 365 -15.63 -1.96 5.45
CA SER A 365 -14.79 -0.92 6.05
C SER A 365 -13.43 -0.74 5.38
N ARG A 366 -13.02 -1.63 4.44
CA ARG A 366 -11.70 -1.63 3.79
C ARG A 366 -11.74 -1.52 2.27
N PHE A 367 -12.66 -0.73 1.72
CA PHE A 367 -12.83 -0.62 0.26
C PHE A 367 -11.57 -0.12 -0.46
N GLN A 368 -10.79 0.77 0.17
CA GLN A 368 -9.54 1.30 -0.40
C GLN A 368 -8.54 0.17 -0.72
N HIS A 369 -8.33 -0.75 0.21
CA HIS A 369 -7.46 -1.91 0.00
C HIS A 369 -7.97 -2.84 -1.12
N MET A 370 -9.30 -3.03 -1.20
CA MET A 370 -9.94 -3.79 -2.29
C MET A 370 -9.75 -3.13 -3.64
N TYR A 371 -9.91 -1.80 -3.75
CA TYR A 371 -9.67 -1.06 -4.98
C TYR A 371 -8.21 -1.22 -5.42
N MET A 372 -7.26 -1.10 -4.50
CA MET A 372 -5.84 -1.30 -4.82
C MET A 372 -5.57 -2.71 -5.34
N ALA A 373 -6.13 -3.74 -4.72
CA ALA A 373 -5.97 -5.10 -5.19
C ALA A 373 -6.62 -5.34 -6.57
N LEU A 374 -7.77 -4.71 -6.85
CA LEU A 374 -8.43 -4.77 -8.15
C LEU A 374 -7.64 -4.00 -9.24
N ILE A 375 -7.03 -2.87 -8.91
CA ILE A 375 -6.14 -2.12 -9.81
C ILE A 375 -4.92 -2.98 -10.17
N VAL A 376 -4.30 -3.61 -9.18
CA VAL A 376 -3.19 -4.55 -9.42
C VAL A 376 -3.63 -5.67 -10.35
N LEU A 377 -4.79 -6.29 -10.09
CA LEU A 377 -5.32 -7.34 -10.95
C LEU A 377 -5.59 -6.83 -12.37
N LEU A 378 -6.17 -5.64 -12.52
CA LEU A 378 -6.41 -5.01 -13.82
C LEU A 378 -5.11 -4.85 -14.60
N ILE A 379 -4.07 -4.25 -14.01
CA ILE A 379 -2.75 -4.05 -14.63
C ILE A 379 -2.14 -5.37 -15.11
N LEU A 380 -2.30 -6.46 -14.34
CA LEU A 380 -1.80 -7.79 -14.72
C LEU A 380 -2.58 -8.38 -15.89
N THR A 381 -3.92 -8.25 -15.88
CA THR A 381 -4.77 -8.79 -16.95
C THR A 381 -4.61 -8.07 -18.30
N GLU A 382 -3.99 -6.89 -18.35
CA GLU A 382 -3.64 -6.22 -19.61
C GLU A 382 -2.76 -7.09 -20.52
N ASP A 383 -1.96 -7.98 -19.93
CA ASP A 383 -1.01 -8.81 -20.67
C ASP A 383 -1.62 -10.14 -21.13
N GLN A 384 -1.48 -10.43 -22.42
CA GLN A 384 -2.06 -11.63 -23.03
C GLN A 384 -1.35 -12.93 -22.61
N LEU A 385 -0.03 -12.88 -22.36
CA LEU A 385 0.73 -14.06 -21.96
C LEU A 385 0.38 -14.46 -20.52
N PHE A 386 0.21 -13.49 -19.63
CA PHE A 386 -0.35 -13.68 -18.30
C PHE A 386 -1.72 -14.35 -18.37
N ASN A 387 -2.64 -13.82 -19.17
CA ASN A 387 -3.99 -14.38 -19.30
C ASN A 387 -3.99 -15.84 -19.77
N LYS A 388 -3.08 -16.23 -20.66
CA LYS A 388 -2.89 -17.64 -21.06
C LYS A 388 -2.29 -18.48 -19.93
N THR A 389 -1.27 -17.96 -19.26
CA THR A 389 -0.49 -18.68 -18.25
C THR A 389 -1.33 -19.06 -17.05
N VAL A 390 -2.17 -18.15 -16.55
CA VAL A 390 -3.02 -18.41 -15.37
C VAL A 390 -4.01 -19.55 -15.58
N HIS A 391 -4.44 -19.82 -16.82
CA HIS A 391 -5.32 -20.96 -17.11
C HIS A 391 -4.60 -22.31 -17.12
N ASN A 392 -3.28 -22.34 -17.21
CA ASN A 392 -2.47 -23.56 -17.17
C ASN A 392 -2.00 -23.93 -15.76
N ILE A 393 -2.09 -23.01 -14.80
CA ILE A 393 -1.72 -23.25 -13.40
C ILE A 393 -2.90 -23.91 -12.68
N ILE A 394 -2.81 -25.21 -12.41
CA ILE A 394 -3.87 -25.98 -11.74
C ILE A 394 -3.65 -25.97 -10.23
N LEU A 395 -4.65 -25.46 -9.50
CA LEU A 395 -4.69 -25.43 -8.04
C LEU A 395 -5.41 -26.67 -7.52
N LYS A 396 -4.87 -27.29 -6.46
CA LYS A 396 -5.51 -28.40 -5.71
C LYS A 396 -6.61 -27.89 -4.77
N GLY A 397 -7.46 -27.02 -5.30
CA GLY A 397 -8.61 -26.42 -4.62
C GLY A 397 -8.28 -25.17 -3.81
N ALA A 398 -9.27 -24.28 -3.69
CA ALA A 398 -9.20 -23.04 -2.91
C ALA A 398 -10.00 -23.20 -1.61
N THR A 399 -9.36 -23.65 -0.54
CA THR A 399 -10.01 -23.95 0.76
C THR A 399 -10.72 -22.75 1.40
N TRP A 400 -10.32 -21.54 1.02
CA TRP A 400 -10.86 -20.27 1.52
C TRP A 400 -12.06 -19.75 0.73
N TYR A 401 -12.34 -20.32 -0.45
CA TYR A 401 -13.51 -19.97 -1.25
C TYR A 401 -14.73 -20.72 -0.71
N GLN A 402 -15.72 -20.00 -0.17
CA GLN A 402 -16.77 -20.60 0.68
C GLN A 402 -18.06 -20.93 -0.07
N GLU A 403 -18.30 -20.35 -1.26
CA GLU A 403 -19.57 -20.58 -1.98
C GLU A 403 -19.73 -22.01 -2.47
N ARG A 404 -18.61 -22.70 -2.77
CA ARG A 404 -18.59 -24.12 -3.16
C ARG A 404 -17.18 -24.69 -3.05
N VAL A 405 -17.05 -25.90 -2.51
CA VAL A 405 -15.80 -26.65 -2.58
C VAL A 405 -15.50 -27.03 -4.03
N VAL A 406 -14.37 -26.55 -4.54
CA VAL A 406 -13.85 -26.89 -5.87
C VAL A 406 -12.51 -27.59 -5.68
N SER A 407 -12.41 -28.87 -6.06
CA SER A 407 -11.24 -29.71 -5.79
C SER A 407 -10.05 -29.41 -6.69
N GLU A 408 -10.30 -29.13 -7.96
CA GLU A 408 -9.28 -28.73 -8.94
C GLU A 408 -9.82 -27.60 -9.80
N ILE A 409 -9.06 -26.50 -9.88
CA ILE A 409 -9.43 -25.33 -10.68
C ILE A 409 -8.15 -24.65 -11.18
N SER A 410 -8.17 -24.11 -12.39
CA SER A 410 -7.08 -23.25 -12.83
C SER A 410 -7.07 -21.93 -12.06
N LEU A 411 -5.90 -21.32 -11.88
CA LEU A 411 -5.78 -19.99 -11.28
C LEU A 411 -6.62 -18.96 -12.05
N GLY A 412 -6.65 -19.02 -13.37
CA GLY A 412 -7.53 -18.21 -14.21
C GLY A 412 -9.01 -18.43 -13.91
N GLY A 413 -9.43 -19.68 -13.69
CA GLY A 413 -10.78 -19.99 -13.23
C GLY A 413 -11.11 -19.39 -11.86
N LEU A 414 -10.15 -19.40 -10.92
CA LEU A 414 -10.31 -18.77 -9.61
C LEU A 414 -10.40 -17.25 -9.69
N ILE A 415 -9.59 -16.60 -10.55
CA ILE A 415 -9.70 -15.16 -10.84
C ILE A 415 -11.12 -14.83 -11.29
N ILE A 416 -11.68 -15.58 -12.24
CA ILE A 416 -13.04 -15.39 -12.74
C ILE A 416 -14.06 -15.55 -11.60
N LEU A 417 -13.94 -16.57 -10.74
CA LEU A 417 -14.87 -16.75 -9.62
C LEU A 417 -14.86 -15.58 -8.65
N VAL A 418 -13.66 -15.10 -8.27
CA VAL A 418 -13.50 -14.00 -7.32
C VAL A 418 -14.04 -12.71 -7.92
N THR A 419 -13.67 -12.35 -9.15
CA THR A 419 -14.15 -11.11 -9.80
C THR A 419 -15.66 -11.16 -10.08
N THR A 420 -16.20 -12.30 -10.52
CA THR A 420 -17.66 -12.50 -10.71
C THR A 420 -18.41 -12.31 -9.40
N ARG A 421 -17.90 -12.90 -8.31
CA ARG A 421 -18.49 -12.76 -6.97
C ARG A 421 -18.44 -11.31 -6.49
N THR A 422 -17.29 -10.65 -6.63
CA THR A 422 -17.09 -9.26 -6.20
C THR A 422 -17.98 -8.31 -6.99
N ALA A 423 -18.10 -8.48 -8.31
CA ALA A 423 -19.03 -7.72 -9.14
C ALA A 423 -20.49 -7.93 -8.70
N GLN A 424 -20.91 -9.19 -8.48
CA GLN A 424 -22.26 -9.49 -8.01
C GLN A 424 -22.55 -8.87 -6.63
N TYR A 425 -21.62 -8.98 -5.67
CA TYR A 425 -21.75 -8.39 -4.34
C TYR A 425 -21.90 -6.86 -4.43
N ASN A 426 -21.09 -6.23 -5.27
CA ASN A 426 -21.14 -4.79 -5.46
C ASN A 426 -22.48 -4.32 -5.99
N LEU A 427 -22.96 -4.95 -7.07
CA LEU A 427 -24.23 -4.59 -7.71
C LEU A 427 -25.42 -4.75 -6.76
N LEU A 428 -25.42 -5.79 -5.91
CA LEU A 428 -26.53 -6.08 -5.02
C LEU A 428 -26.49 -5.30 -3.70
N LYS A 429 -25.31 -4.93 -3.19
CA LYS A 429 -25.17 -4.33 -1.86
C LYS A 429 -24.55 -2.94 -1.85
N MET A 430 -23.44 -2.75 -2.56
CA MET A 430 -22.59 -1.55 -2.42
C MET A 430 -22.97 -0.44 -3.40
N ARG A 431 -23.31 -0.80 -4.64
CA ARG A 431 -23.57 0.10 -5.77
C ARG A 431 -22.43 1.08 -6.06
N ASP A 432 -21.19 0.65 -5.84
CA ASP A 432 -20.00 1.45 -6.12
C ASP A 432 -19.64 1.41 -7.61
N LYS A 433 -19.35 2.58 -8.21
CA LYS A 433 -19.04 2.64 -9.65
C LYS A 433 -17.69 2.03 -10.02
N TYR A 434 -16.66 2.35 -9.24
CA TYR A 434 -15.29 1.95 -9.52
C TYR A 434 -15.08 0.44 -9.37
N LEU A 435 -15.73 -0.18 -8.39
CA LEU A 435 -15.55 -1.60 -8.12
C LEU A 435 -16.03 -2.48 -9.28
N HIS A 436 -17.20 -2.17 -9.85
CA HIS A 436 -17.73 -2.98 -10.94
C HIS A 436 -16.92 -2.79 -12.22
N ILE A 437 -16.50 -1.55 -12.54
CA ILE A 437 -15.67 -1.27 -13.73
C ILE A 437 -14.38 -2.08 -13.68
N ASN A 438 -13.66 -2.07 -12.56
CA ASN A 438 -12.39 -2.82 -12.45
C ASN A 438 -12.59 -4.34 -12.54
N CYS A 439 -13.64 -4.90 -11.93
CA CYS A 439 -13.94 -6.33 -12.02
C CYS A 439 -14.27 -6.74 -13.47
N PHE A 440 -15.12 -5.96 -14.16
CA PHE A 440 -15.52 -6.24 -15.53
C PHE A 440 -14.38 -6.03 -16.52
N ALA A 441 -13.56 -5.01 -16.34
CA ALA A 441 -12.36 -4.76 -17.13
C ALA A 441 -11.38 -5.93 -17.05
N ALA A 442 -11.12 -6.47 -15.85
CA ALA A 442 -10.28 -7.65 -15.67
C ALA A 442 -10.86 -8.89 -16.38
N LEU A 443 -12.16 -9.17 -16.23
CA LEU A 443 -12.83 -10.27 -16.93
C LEU A 443 -12.77 -10.13 -18.45
N ALA A 444 -12.99 -8.92 -18.95
CA ALA A 444 -12.96 -8.58 -20.36
C ALA A 444 -11.57 -8.79 -20.96
N ASN A 445 -10.52 -8.31 -20.30
CA ASN A 445 -9.13 -8.50 -20.72
C ASN A 445 -8.76 -9.99 -20.87
N MET A 446 -9.22 -10.83 -19.93
CA MET A 446 -8.93 -12.28 -19.94
C MET A 446 -9.76 -13.08 -20.96
N SER A 447 -10.92 -12.57 -21.36
CA SER A 447 -11.98 -13.32 -22.06
C SER A 447 -11.53 -14.05 -23.33
N SER A 448 -10.60 -13.47 -24.10
CA SER A 448 -10.06 -14.06 -25.33
C SER A 448 -9.11 -15.24 -25.09
N GLN A 449 -8.66 -15.44 -23.85
CA GLN A 449 -7.72 -16.49 -23.43
C GLN A 449 -8.32 -17.48 -22.43
N PHE A 450 -9.63 -17.39 -22.15
CA PHE A 450 -10.32 -18.39 -21.35
C PHE A 450 -10.08 -19.78 -21.92
N ASN A 451 -9.53 -20.69 -21.13
CA ASN A 451 -9.15 -22.02 -21.57
C ASN A 451 -9.57 -23.05 -20.52
N GLN A 452 -10.21 -24.13 -20.98
CA GLN A 452 -10.65 -25.26 -20.14
C GLN A 452 -11.40 -24.81 -18.88
N LEU A 453 -12.36 -23.89 -19.03
CA LEU A 453 -13.10 -23.37 -17.89
C LEU A 453 -13.83 -24.51 -17.14
N HIS A 454 -13.71 -24.48 -15.81
CA HIS A 454 -14.38 -25.43 -14.93
C HIS A 454 -15.92 -25.21 -14.99
N PRO A 455 -16.77 -26.26 -14.93
CA PRO A 455 -18.23 -26.12 -15.07
C PRO A 455 -18.86 -25.09 -14.12
N TYR A 456 -18.36 -25.05 -12.89
CA TYR A 456 -18.81 -24.06 -11.90
C TYR A 456 -18.46 -22.62 -12.27
N VAL A 457 -17.32 -22.37 -12.93
CA VAL A 457 -16.95 -21.03 -13.43
C VAL A 457 -17.95 -20.57 -14.47
N CYS A 458 -18.25 -21.42 -15.45
CA CYS A 458 -19.25 -21.17 -16.49
C CYS A 458 -20.63 -20.87 -15.87
N GLN A 459 -21.06 -21.68 -14.89
CA GLN A 459 -22.32 -21.47 -14.19
C GLN A 459 -22.36 -20.11 -13.46
N ARG A 460 -21.28 -19.72 -12.78
CA ARG A 460 -21.23 -18.44 -12.03
C ARG A 460 -21.23 -17.23 -12.97
N MET A 461 -20.57 -17.31 -14.13
CA MET A 461 -20.64 -16.26 -15.15
C MET A 461 -22.07 -16.07 -15.69
N LEU A 462 -22.75 -17.17 -16.03
CA LEU A 462 -24.15 -17.10 -16.49
C LEU A 462 -25.10 -16.63 -15.39
N SER A 463 -24.84 -17.03 -14.14
CA SER A 463 -25.60 -16.55 -12.98
C SER A 463 -25.44 -15.04 -12.76
N LEU A 464 -24.25 -14.48 -12.99
CA LEU A 464 -24.04 -13.04 -12.94
C LEU A 464 -24.86 -12.32 -14.02
N TYR A 465 -24.85 -12.81 -15.26
CA TYR A 465 -25.72 -12.30 -16.32
C TYR A 465 -27.21 -12.36 -15.92
N GLU A 466 -27.67 -13.49 -15.41
CA GLU A 466 -29.08 -13.67 -15.02
C GLU A 466 -29.51 -12.68 -13.92
N VAL A 467 -28.65 -12.46 -12.92
CA VAL A 467 -28.89 -11.49 -11.85
C VAL A 467 -28.96 -10.08 -12.40
N LEU A 468 -27.99 -9.70 -13.24
CA LEU A 468 -27.97 -8.40 -13.91
C LEU A 468 -29.20 -8.18 -14.79
N SER A 469 -29.60 -9.18 -15.58
CA SER A 469 -30.75 -9.12 -16.49
C SER A 469 -32.05 -8.91 -15.72
N LYS A 470 -32.26 -9.69 -14.64
CA LYS A 470 -33.42 -9.52 -13.76
C LYS A 470 -33.43 -8.16 -13.07
N THR A 471 -32.26 -7.61 -12.74
CA THR A 471 -32.14 -6.31 -12.07
C THR A 471 -32.46 -5.19 -13.07
N PHE A 472 -31.90 -5.24 -14.27
CA PHE A 472 -32.17 -4.32 -15.37
C PHE A 472 -33.66 -4.23 -15.70
N LEU A 473 -34.34 -5.38 -15.81
CA LEU A 473 -35.79 -5.45 -16.09
C LEU A 473 -36.68 -4.92 -14.95
N ARG A 474 -36.15 -4.74 -13.73
CA ARG A 474 -36.91 -4.30 -12.55
C ARG A 474 -36.71 -2.82 -12.21
N CYS A 475 -35.70 -2.14 -12.76
CA CYS A 475 -35.33 -0.78 -12.39
C CYS A 475 -35.81 0.26 -13.42
N PRO A 476 -36.60 1.29 -13.04
CA PRO A 476 -36.97 2.37 -13.95
C PRO A 476 -35.91 3.51 -14.02
N ASN A 477 -35.38 3.71 -15.21
CA ASN A 477 -34.85 4.93 -15.87
C ASN A 477 -33.61 5.71 -15.36
N GLN A 478 -33.15 5.67 -14.10
CA GLN A 478 -31.95 6.45 -13.68
C GLN A 478 -30.70 5.62 -13.32
N ASP A 479 -30.88 4.40 -12.80
CA ASP A 479 -29.77 3.45 -12.55
C ASP A 479 -29.51 2.48 -13.72
N MET A 480 -30.17 2.69 -14.86
CA MET A 480 -30.14 1.76 -15.99
C MET A 480 -28.76 1.69 -16.66
N SER A 481 -28.08 2.82 -16.82
CA SER A 481 -26.86 2.90 -17.64
C SER A 481 -25.71 2.04 -17.11
N ALA A 482 -25.47 2.02 -15.79
CA ALA A 482 -24.40 1.20 -15.22
C ALA A 482 -24.71 -0.31 -15.30
N ILE A 483 -25.97 -0.69 -15.10
CA ILE A 483 -26.41 -2.09 -15.21
C ILE A 483 -26.42 -2.53 -16.68
N GLU A 484 -26.82 -1.65 -17.60
CA GLU A 484 -26.78 -1.87 -19.05
C GLU A 484 -25.34 -2.08 -19.53
N GLU A 485 -24.40 -1.21 -19.13
CA GLU A 485 -22.99 -1.34 -19.44
C GLU A 485 -22.41 -2.64 -18.87
N ALA A 486 -22.72 -2.96 -17.60
CA ALA A 486 -22.32 -4.23 -16.99
C ALA A 486 -22.87 -5.46 -17.74
N LEU A 487 -24.15 -5.43 -18.14
CA LEU A 487 -24.78 -6.48 -18.93
C LEU A 487 -24.10 -6.66 -20.28
N ARG A 488 -23.85 -5.55 -20.98
CA ARG A 488 -23.16 -5.55 -22.28
C ARG A 488 -21.78 -6.17 -22.14
N ILE A 489 -20.97 -5.75 -21.15
CA ILE A 489 -19.63 -6.29 -20.94
C ILE A 489 -19.68 -7.79 -20.64
N VAL A 490 -20.61 -8.28 -19.80
CA VAL A 490 -20.73 -9.73 -19.53
C VAL A 490 -21.07 -10.52 -20.79
N LEU A 491 -21.99 -10.01 -21.63
CA LEU A 491 -22.34 -10.64 -22.90
C LEU A 491 -21.16 -10.63 -23.90
N GLU A 492 -20.39 -9.55 -23.92
CA GLU A 492 -19.20 -9.41 -24.77
C GLU A 492 -18.04 -10.30 -24.28
N VAL A 493 -17.86 -10.49 -22.97
CA VAL A 493 -16.95 -11.47 -22.37
C VAL A 493 -17.29 -12.89 -22.84
N ILE A 494 -18.57 -13.28 -22.80
CA ILE A 494 -19.01 -14.59 -23.30
C ILE A 494 -18.72 -14.72 -24.79
N ASN A 495 -19.04 -13.68 -25.58
CA ASN A 495 -18.79 -13.66 -27.02
C ASN A 495 -17.32 -13.75 -27.39
N SER A 496 -16.45 -13.05 -26.66
CA SER A 496 -15.00 -13.10 -26.84
C SER A 496 -14.46 -14.51 -26.60
N CYS A 497 -14.93 -15.20 -25.56
CA CYS A 497 -14.59 -16.60 -25.31
C CYS A 497 -15.10 -17.51 -26.43
N LEU A 498 -16.36 -17.35 -26.88
CA LEU A 498 -16.93 -18.16 -27.97
C LEU A 498 -16.22 -17.92 -29.31
N SER A 499 -15.75 -16.69 -29.56
CA SER A 499 -15.04 -16.35 -30.80
C SER A 499 -13.63 -16.92 -30.85
N ASN A 500 -12.91 -16.84 -29.72
CA ASN A 500 -11.49 -17.16 -29.68
C ASN A 500 -11.22 -18.59 -29.19
N GLN A 501 -11.99 -19.07 -28.23
CA GLN A 501 -11.65 -20.23 -27.40
C GLN A 501 -12.77 -21.28 -27.27
N LEU A 502 -13.82 -21.23 -28.10
CA LEU A 502 -14.96 -22.17 -28.00
C LEU A 502 -14.54 -23.64 -27.99
N ILE A 503 -13.59 -24.02 -28.86
CA ILE A 503 -13.07 -25.40 -28.96
C ILE A 503 -12.43 -25.86 -27.65
N HIS A 504 -11.91 -24.95 -26.85
CA HIS A 504 -11.25 -25.28 -25.59
C HIS A 504 -12.17 -25.15 -24.37
N ASN A 505 -13.44 -24.78 -24.56
CA ASN A 505 -14.40 -24.53 -23.48
C ASN A 505 -15.72 -25.29 -23.71
N PRO A 506 -15.72 -26.64 -23.72
CA PRO A 506 -16.94 -27.43 -23.86
C PRO A 506 -17.94 -27.20 -22.71
N ASN A 507 -17.44 -26.95 -21.49
CA ASN A 507 -18.28 -26.59 -20.34
C ASN A 507 -19.01 -25.24 -20.55
N LEU A 508 -18.34 -24.31 -21.24
CA LEU A 508 -18.88 -23.14 -21.96
C LEU A 508 -20.23 -23.43 -22.60
N VAL A 509 -20.11 -24.17 -23.70
CA VAL A 509 -21.20 -24.50 -24.61
C VAL A 509 -22.28 -25.30 -23.89
N TYR A 510 -21.89 -26.28 -23.07
CA TYR A 510 -22.83 -27.07 -22.29
C TYR A 510 -23.69 -26.22 -21.34
N ALA A 511 -23.08 -25.28 -20.62
CA ALA A 511 -23.81 -24.38 -19.73
C ALA A 511 -24.80 -23.48 -20.49
N LEU A 512 -24.40 -22.98 -21.67
CA LEU A 512 -25.28 -22.18 -22.54
C LEU A 512 -26.48 -22.97 -23.05
N LEU A 513 -26.30 -24.23 -23.45
CA LEU A 513 -27.39 -25.11 -23.89
C LEU A 513 -28.40 -25.35 -22.76
N TYR A 514 -27.91 -25.66 -21.56
CA TYR A 514 -28.77 -25.94 -20.40
C TYR A 514 -29.52 -24.70 -19.91
N GLN A 515 -28.86 -23.53 -19.92
CA GLN A 515 -29.43 -22.27 -19.41
C GLN A 515 -29.96 -21.34 -20.50
N ARG A 516 -30.20 -21.82 -21.73
CA ARG A 516 -30.59 -20.98 -22.88
C ARG A 516 -31.74 -19.99 -22.63
N LYS A 517 -32.68 -20.36 -21.74
CA LYS A 517 -33.85 -19.54 -21.37
C LYS A 517 -33.48 -18.21 -20.69
N VAL A 518 -32.31 -18.09 -20.07
CA VAL A 518 -31.93 -16.85 -19.36
C VAL A 518 -31.77 -15.66 -20.31
N PHE A 519 -31.51 -15.91 -21.60
CA PHE A 519 -31.31 -14.87 -22.62
C PHE A 519 -32.61 -14.41 -23.29
N GLU A 520 -33.71 -15.18 -23.19
CA GLU A 520 -34.98 -14.89 -23.85
C GLU A 520 -35.54 -13.48 -23.52
N PRO A 521 -35.51 -12.99 -22.26
CA PRO A 521 -36.12 -11.70 -21.91
C PRO A 521 -35.46 -10.49 -22.59
N LEU A 522 -34.17 -10.57 -22.92
CA LEU A 522 -33.40 -9.46 -23.51
C LEU A 522 -33.05 -9.70 -24.98
N LYS A 523 -33.49 -10.81 -25.58
CA LYS A 523 -33.12 -11.22 -26.95
C LYS A 523 -33.45 -10.17 -28.02
N SER A 524 -34.57 -9.45 -27.86
CA SER A 524 -35.04 -8.42 -28.80
C SER A 524 -34.72 -6.99 -28.35
N HIS A 525 -33.98 -6.81 -27.26
CA HIS A 525 -33.68 -5.49 -26.71
C HIS A 525 -32.60 -4.79 -27.55
N GLU A 526 -32.82 -3.53 -27.93
CA GLU A 526 -31.93 -2.78 -28.83
C GLU A 526 -30.46 -2.76 -28.37
N ALA A 527 -30.22 -2.58 -27.06
CA ALA A 527 -28.88 -2.55 -26.50
C ALA A 527 -28.15 -3.92 -26.46
N PHE A 528 -28.84 -5.05 -26.66
CA PHE A 528 -28.25 -6.38 -26.43
C PHE A 528 -28.45 -7.38 -27.57
N HIS A 529 -29.38 -7.10 -28.50
CA HIS A 529 -29.80 -8.07 -29.52
C HIS A 529 -28.62 -8.59 -30.34
N ASP A 530 -27.65 -7.72 -30.65
CA ASP A 530 -26.53 -8.05 -31.52
C ASP A 530 -25.54 -8.99 -30.84
N VAL A 531 -25.28 -8.78 -29.54
CA VAL A 531 -24.37 -9.62 -28.75
C VAL A 531 -25.04 -10.96 -28.36
N ILE A 532 -26.34 -10.96 -28.09
CA ILE A 532 -27.12 -12.19 -27.81
C ILE A 532 -27.27 -13.05 -29.07
N GLN A 533 -27.37 -12.46 -30.26
CA GLN A 533 -27.53 -13.19 -31.52
C GLN A 533 -26.40 -14.22 -31.75
N ASN A 534 -25.15 -13.85 -31.50
CA ASN A 534 -24.03 -14.80 -31.61
C ASN A 534 -24.15 -15.98 -30.64
N ILE A 535 -24.61 -15.73 -29.41
CA ILE A 535 -24.84 -16.78 -28.40
C ILE A 535 -25.97 -17.71 -28.88
N ASP A 536 -27.05 -17.15 -29.43
CA ASP A 536 -28.18 -17.90 -29.98
C ASP A 536 -27.76 -18.77 -31.18
N MET A 537 -26.85 -18.28 -32.03
CA MET A 537 -26.29 -19.05 -33.15
C MET A 537 -25.50 -20.27 -32.65
N VAL A 538 -24.68 -20.10 -31.61
CA VAL A 538 -23.96 -21.22 -30.98
C VAL A 538 -24.97 -22.22 -30.38
N ILE A 539 -25.93 -21.74 -29.57
CA ILE A 539 -26.95 -22.60 -28.95
C ILE A 539 -27.73 -23.38 -30.01
N THR A 540 -28.14 -22.73 -31.10
CA THR A 540 -28.93 -23.34 -32.18
C THR A 540 -28.14 -24.41 -32.93
N PHE A 541 -26.88 -24.14 -33.27
CA PHE A 541 -26.03 -25.11 -33.94
C PHE A 541 -25.82 -26.37 -33.10
N PHE A 542 -25.43 -26.20 -31.82
CA PHE A 542 -25.17 -27.34 -30.97
C PHE A 542 -26.46 -28.10 -30.59
N SER A 543 -27.58 -27.41 -30.37
CA SER A 543 -28.88 -28.07 -30.13
C SER A 543 -29.25 -28.98 -31.31
N ALA A 544 -29.18 -28.46 -32.55
CA ALA A 544 -29.52 -29.24 -33.74
C ALA A 544 -28.58 -30.44 -34.00
N LYS A 545 -27.32 -30.36 -33.58
CA LYS A 545 -26.36 -31.47 -33.68
C LYS A 545 -26.59 -32.54 -32.63
N LEU A 546 -26.83 -32.12 -31.38
CA LEU A 546 -27.04 -33.03 -30.26
C LEU A 546 -28.39 -33.75 -30.36
N GLU A 547 -29.46 -33.09 -30.78
CA GLU A 547 -30.79 -33.71 -30.98
C GLU A 547 -30.71 -34.86 -32.01
N ARG A 548 -29.99 -34.66 -33.13
CA ARG A 548 -29.79 -35.71 -34.15
C ARG A 548 -29.02 -36.93 -33.62
N GLU A 549 -28.13 -36.75 -32.66
CA GLU A 549 -27.35 -37.84 -32.06
C GLU A 549 -28.07 -38.50 -30.87
N GLU A 550 -28.92 -37.76 -30.17
CA GLU A 550 -29.75 -38.27 -29.08
C GLU A 550 -30.77 -39.29 -29.62
N GLU A 551 -31.35 -39.02 -30.79
CA GLU A 551 -32.20 -39.95 -31.55
C GLU A 551 -31.49 -41.27 -31.90
N LEU A 552 -30.15 -41.30 -31.98
CA LEU A 552 -29.37 -42.45 -32.41
C LEU A 552 -28.84 -43.33 -31.27
N LEU A 553 -28.64 -42.77 -30.07
CA LEU A 553 -27.77 -43.39 -29.05
C LEU A 553 -28.35 -43.51 -27.63
N ASN A 554 -29.54 -42.98 -27.33
CA ASN A 554 -30.28 -43.18 -26.06
C ASN A 554 -29.43 -43.10 -24.76
N SER A 555 -28.44 -42.19 -24.70
CA SER A 555 -27.56 -42.02 -23.53
C SER A 555 -27.57 -40.57 -23.05
N SER A 556 -27.97 -40.33 -21.80
CA SER A 556 -28.13 -39.00 -21.19
C SER A 556 -26.98 -38.59 -20.24
N ASP A 557 -25.83 -39.26 -20.30
CA ASP A 557 -24.69 -38.97 -19.42
C ASP A 557 -23.99 -37.64 -19.79
N VAL A 558 -23.65 -36.83 -18.78
CA VAL A 558 -22.99 -35.52 -18.92
C VAL A 558 -21.63 -35.64 -19.58
N THR A 559 -20.86 -36.68 -19.26
CA THR A 559 -19.54 -36.94 -19.86
C THR A 559 -19.65 -37.18 -21.35
N THR A 560 -20.70 -37.90 -21.75
CA THR A 560 -21.00 -38.18 -23.16
C THR A 560 -21.48 -36.91 -23.89
N MET A 561 -22.27 -36.06 -23.23
CA MET A 561 -22.67 -34.77 -23.79
C MET A 561 -21.46 -33.85 -24.01
N LEU A 562 -20.53 -33.78 -23.05
CA LEU A 562 -19.32 -32.97 -23.18
C LEU A 562 -18.40 -33.47 -24.30
N SER A 563 -18.26 -34.79 -24.49
CA SER A 563 -17.46 -35.34 -25.58
C SER A 563 -18.07 -35.05 -26.95
N ARG A 564 -19.40 -35.09 -27.07
CA ARG A 564 -20.13 -34.67 -28.29
C ARG A 564 -19.97 -33.18 -28.57
N VAL A 565 -20.12 -32.33 -27.55
CA VAL A 565 -19.86 -30.89 -27.67
C VAL A 565 -18.42 -30.65 -28.16
N GLN A 566 -17.44 -31.35 -27.58
CA GLN A 566 -16.06 -31.26 -28.01
C GLN A 566 -15.88 -31.68 -29.47
N HIS A 567 -16.52 -32.77 -29.91
CA HIS A 567 -16.47 -33.22 -31.31
C HIS A 567 -17.02 -32.18 -32.28
N TRP A 568 -18.22 -31.66 -32.02
CA TRP A 568 -18.87 -30.68 -32.89
C TRP A 568 -18.24 -29.29 -32.83
N SER A 569 -17.50 -28.96 -31.77
CA SER A 569 -16.75 -27.71 -31.68
C SER A 569 -15.70 -27.55 -32.78
N LEU A 570 -15.12 -28.66 -33.26
CA LEU A 570 -14.16 -28.67 -34.36
C LEU A 570 -14.79 -28.28 -35.70
N GLN A 571 -16.10 -28.48 -35.83
CA GLN A 571 -16.88 -28.17 -37.04
C GLN A 571 -17.68 -26.87 -36.92
N TRP A 572 -17.52 -26.12 -35.81
CA TRP A 572 -18.20 -24.85 -35.61
C TRP A 572 -17.70 -23.80 -36.62
N PRO A 573 -18.56 -23.25 -37.49
CA PRO A 573 -18.17 -22.25 -38.48
C PRO A 573 -18.00 -20.87 -37.81
N ARG A 574 -16.81 -20.64 -37.25
CA ARG A 574 -16.46 -19.42 -36.49
C ARG A 574 -16.74 -18.12 -37.28
N ASP A 575 -16.61 -18.15 -38.61
CA ASP A 575 -16.79 -16.99 -39.49
C ASP A 575 -18.23 -16.47 -39.54
N LEU A 576 -19.22 -17.27 -39.08
CA LEU A 576 -20.61 -16.83 -39.04
C LEU A 576 -20.89 -15.84 -37.91
N MET A 577 -20.07 -15.81 -36.86
CA MET A 577 -20.29 -14.89 -35.74
C MET A 577 -19.97 -13.46 -36.14
N LYS A 578 -20.83 -12.53 -35.73
CA LYS A 578 -20.55 -11.11 -35.79
C LYS A 578 -19.28 -10.82 -34.99
N LYS A 579 -18.31 -10.14 -35.61
CA LYS A 579 -17.08 -9.73 -34.93
C LYS A 579 -17.34 -8.47 -34.11
N PHE A 580 -16.95 -8.51 -32.85
CA PHE A 580 -16.95 -7.35 -31.96
C PHE A 580 -15.51 -6.85 -31.77
N PRO A 581 -15.31 -5.58 -31.42
CA PRO A 581 -13.99 -5.09 -31.01
C PRO A 581 -13.43 -5.90 -29.85
N ASP A 582 -12.11 -6.10 -29.84
CA ASP A 582 -11.44 -6.70 -28.68
C ASP A 582 -11.63 -5.80 -27.46
N LEU A 583 -12.22 -6.36 -26.41
CA LEU A 583 -12.33 -5.67 -25.13
C LEU A 583 -10.97 -5.63 -24.44
N LYS A 584 -10.29 -4.49 -24.57
CA LYS A 584 -9.02 -4.22 -23.91
C LYS A 584 -9.13 -2.98 -23.05
N PHE A 585 -9.05 -3.19 -21.75
CA PHE A 585 -9.05 -2.16 -20.73
C PHE A 585 -7.62 -2.00 -20.20
N LYS A 586 -7.19 -0.75 -20.09
CA LYS A 586 -5.89 -0.39 -19.54
C LYS A 586 -6.11 0.50 -18.33
N TYR A 587 -5.35 0.25 -17.27
CA TYR A 587 -5.30 1.14 -16.13
C TYR A 587 -4.63 2.48 -16.53
N VAL A 588 -5.25 3.57 -16.09
CA VAL A 588 -4.72 4.92 -16.22
C VAL A 588 -4.79 5.54 -14.83
N GLU A 589 -3.63 5.90 -14.27
CA GLU A 589 -3.56 6.67 -13.03
C GLU A 589 -4.20 8.04 -13.26
N GLU A 590 -4.98 8.54 -12.30
CA GLU A 590 -5.59 9.87 -12.39
C GLU A 590 -4.52 10.97 -12.40
N GLU A 591 -4.87 12.21 -12.80
CA GLU A 591 -3.91 13.32 -12.88
C GLU A 591 -3.33 13.74 -11.52
N LYS A 592 -4.10 13.52 -10.44
CA LYS A 592 -3.74 13.83 -9.06
C LYS A 592 -3.90 12.61 -8.15
N PRO A 593 -3.06 11.57 -8.31
CA PRO A 593 -3.17 10.35 -7.53
C PRO A 593 -3.05 10.59 -6.01
N GLU A 594 -2.36 11.64 -5.61
CA GLU A 594 -2.18 12.05 -4.21
C GLU A 594 -3.49 12.33 -3.46
N GLU A 595 -4.58 12.72 -4.16
CA GLU A 595 -5.88 12.96 -3.52
C GLU A 595 -6.49 11.64 -2.98
N PHE A 596 -6.24 10.52 -3.66
CA PHE A 596 -6.64 9.19 -3.20
C PHE A 596 -5.57 8.57 -2.29
N PHE A 597 -4.31 8.55 -2.74
CA PHE A 597 -3.23 7.84 -2.05
C PHE A 597 -2.75 8.54 -0.78
N GLY A 598 -2.76 9.88 -0.72
CA GLY A 598 -2.27 10.64 0.43
C GLY A 598 -3.00 10.26 1.72
N PRO A 599 -4.33 10.45 1.80
CA PRO A 599 -5.11 10.07 2.98
C PRO A 599 -5.01 8.58 3.32
N TYR A 600 -4.95 7.72 2.29
CA TYR A 600 -4.83 6.28 2.48
C TYR A 600 -3.47 5.87 3.07
N VAL A 601 -2.37 6.44 2.57
CA VAL A 601 -1.04 6.18 3.11
C VAL A 601 -0.95 6.66 4.56
N TRP A 602 -1.47 7.85 4.89
CA TRP A 602 -1.41 8.34 6.28
C TRP A 602 -2.29 7.57 7.25
N SER A 603 -3.43 7.02 6.81
CA SER A 603 -4.22 6.11 7.64
C SER A 603 -3.44 4.82 7.96
N LEU A 604 -2.70 4.30 6.98
CA LEU A 604 -1.82 3.16 7.15
C LEU A 604 -0.62 3.47 8.07
N VAL A 605 0.03 4.63 7.89
CA VAL A 605 1.13 5.11 8.76
C VAL A 605 0.68 5.20 10.21
N ASN A 606 -0.54 5.69 10.46
CA ASN A 606 -1.10 5.77 11.82
C ASN A 606 -1.25 4.39 12.48
N ILE A 607 -1.51 3.34 11.70
CA ILE A 607 -1.59 1.96 12.19
C ILE A 607 -0.18 1.36 12.40
N LEU A 608 0.72 1.56 11.43
CA LEU A 608 2.02 0.88 11.38
C LEU A 608 3.10 1.52 12.28
N SER A 609 3.04 2.83 12.51
CA SER A 609 4.11 3.56 13.20
C SER A 609 4.00 3.55 14.73
N GLY A 610 2.79 3.32 15.26
CA GLY A 610 2.53 3.49 16.70
C GLY A 610 2.61 4.95 17.20
N ILE A 611 2.80 5.92 16.31
CA ILE A 611 2.82 7.36 16.63
C ILE A 611 1.38 7.86 16.77
N ASN A 612 1.13 8.72 17.75
CA ASN A 612 -0.15 9.43 17.86
C ASN A 612 -0.12 10.72 17.06
N PHE A 613 -0.75 10.71 15.88
CA PHE A 613 -1.07 11.92 15.13
C PHE A 613 -2.40 12.49 15.62
N GLU A 614 -2.39 13.69 16.20
CA GLU A 614 -3.59 14.28 16.81
C GLU A 614 -4.57 14.75 15.72
N SER A 615 -5.57 13.92 15.44
CA SER A 615 -6.49 14.12 14.31
C SER A 615 -7.41 15.33 14.45
N THR A 616 -7.60 15.83 15.67
CA THR A 616 -8.38 17.06 15.92
C THR A 616 -7.71 18.32 15.36
N LEU A 617 -6.40 18.24 15.08
CA LEU A 617 -5.61 19.33 14.53
C LEU A 617 -5.41 19.24 13.02
N TYR A 618 -5.93 18.18 12.36
CA TYR A 618 -5.78 18.04 10.91
C TYR A 618 -6.44 19.21 10.17
N LYS A 619 -5.71 19.78 9.22
CA LYS A 619 -6.24 20.78 8.32
C LYS A 619 -6.67 20.06 7.05
N LEU A 620 -7.96 20.13 6.75
CA LEU A 620 -8.51 19.60 5.51
C LEU A 620 -8.04 20.48 4.35
N ASN A 621 -7.43 19.86 3.34
CA ASN A 621 -7.32 20.42 1.99
C ASN A 621 -8.60 20.14 1.22
#